data_AF-A0A8H2WGL4-F1
#
_entry.id   AF-A0A8H2WGL4-F1
#
_cell.length_a   1.000
_cell.length_b   1.000
_cell.length_c   1.000
_cell.angle_alpha   90.00
_cell.angle_beta   90.00
_cell.angle_gamma   90.00
#
_symmetry.space_group_name_H-M   'P 1'
#
loop_
_entity.id
_entity.type
_entity.pdbx_description
1 polymer ?
#
loop_
_entity_poly.entity_id
_entity_poly.type
_entity_poly.pdbx_seq_one_letter_code
_entity_poly.pdbx_strand_id
1 'polypeptide(L)'
;MKLSEGNRSTGAPPVAYDITVRQSDKIKKVYRTVEILSDIGAESLIGRGTRVWKVQELDDNGERFGPFYALKDVWVHDDRPMEHDTLAEIKKQQPSYERHFLTVLCAGFATVKIGDSSRPDNTKGTIRRGHDFSLTNQVLRPRATITENQDNSRKRKAPSTSGTAYEFIQYTPTARREDRWNHGYLSRTSRQHYRIVFKEVGVPVHRLRNYQDIITAITGGSEGLYAIHLTNQIHRDISSGNIMLVQEDGKEARGVIIDLEYIQRLDSTIDSHGAKKGTYEFIAVEVAAEEYLSEAEPEESLDTQTTPRIVRPFRQNPLHDLESVWWLCIWVLFRTVRADEHPTNRYLHNYLKAFGSQGDRYVFWNNGPLFKRYTAHFSEPVFSRAMRYWCNKLKEVYEESYMENEFVEIPISFLHKARSAQREALDALSEVTKNYHSELRNLWELMPLPDTPETQSENGNNDSGSKLRAPEGPELKKQRNANNVD
;
A
#
# COMPACT_ATOMS: atom_id res chain seq x y z
N MET A 1 -7.61 26.10 -4.27
CA MET A 1 -7.95 27.42 -3.69
C MET A 1 -8.01 27.24 -2.17
N LYS A 2 -7.37 28.16 -1.42
CA LYS A 2 -7.23 28.28 0.05
C LYS A 2 -7.64 27.09 0.95
N LEU A 3 -6.65 26.55 1.66
CA LEU A 3 -6.81 26.25 3.09
C LEU A 3 -5.67 26.94 3.85
N SER A 4 -6.03 28.04 4.50
CA SER A 4 -5.27 28.73 5.53
C SER A 4 -5.95 28.45 6.86
N GLU A 5 -5.16 27.97 7.82
CA GLU A 5 -5.20 28.17 9.27
C GLU A 5 -4.50 26.93 9.87
N GLY A 6 -3.43 27.01 10.61
CA GLY A 6 -2.87 28.12 11.36
C GLY A 6 -2.32 27.50 12.64
N ASN A 7 -1.10 26.98 12.59
CA ASN A 7 -0.36 26.72 13.81
C ASN A 7 0.78 27.74 13.94
N ARG A 8 0.78 28.43 15.07
CA ARG A 8 1.52 29.68 15.30
C ARG A 8 3.02 29.43 15.41
N SER A 9 3.75 30.36 14.78
CA SER A 9 5.06 30.92 15.15
C SER A 9 6.24 29.98 15.39
N THR A 10 6.98 29.70 14.33
CA THR A 10 8.40 30.09 14.27
C THR A 10 8.58 30.89 12.97
N GLY A 11 9.03 32.15 13.06
CA GLY A 11 9.26 33.03 11.90
C GLY A 11 10.47 32.63 11.05
N ALA A 12 10.87 31.35 11.09
CA ALA A 12 11.90 30.82 10.22
C ALA A 12 11.24 30.41 8.90
N PRO A 13 11.81 30.77 7.74
CA PRO A 13 11.37 30.15 6.49
C PRO A 13 11.46 28.63 6.62
N PRO A 14 10.54 27.86 6.02
CA PRO A 14 10.62 26.41 6.03
C PRO A 14 12.01 25.98 5.57
N VAL A 15 12.64 25.07 6.33
CA VAL A 15 14.01 24.62 6.05
C VAL A 15 14.04 24.01 4.65
N ALA A 16 14.82 24.63 3.76
CA ALA A 16 15.05 24.12 2.41
C ALA A 16 16.42 23.44 2.35
N TYR A 17 16.48 22.26 1.73
CA TYR A 17 17.69 21.50 1.55
C TYR A 17 18.16 21.56 0.10
N ASP A 18 19.46 21.71 -0.10
CA ASP A 18 20.10 21.60 -1.41
C ASP A 18 20.63 20.18 -1.59
N ILE A 19 19.94 19.41 -2.41
CA ILE A 19 20.21 18.00 -2.65
C ILE A 19 20.98 17.87 -3.95
N THR A 20 22.20 17.35 -3.86
CA THR A 20 23.00 16.98 -5.03
C THR A 20 22.61 15.59 -5.53
N VAL A 21 22.39 15.46 -6.84
CA VAL A 21 22.23 14.19 -7.55
C VAL A 21 23.36 14.05 -8.59
N ARG A 22 24.05 12.91 -8.58
CA ARG A 22 25.20 12.64 -9.45
C ARG A 22 24.85 11.50 -10.41
N GLN A 23 24.77 11.78 -11.70
CA GLN A 23 24.52 10.75 -12.72
C GLN A 23 25.82 10.10 -13.21
N SER A 24 26.94 10.79 -13.01
CA SER A 24 28.31 10.30 -13.20
C SER A 24 29.27 11.22 -12.45
N ASP A 25 30.58 10.94 -12.48
CA ASP A 25 31.60 11.85 -11.95
C ASP A 25 31.57 13.24 -12.60
N LYS A 26 30.98 13.36 -13.81
CA LYS A 26 30.93 14.59 -14.60
C LYS A 26 29.60 15.33 -14.52
N ILE A 27 28.50 14.63 -14.25
CA ILE A 27 27.15 15.22 -14.24
C ILE A 27 26.68 15.34 -12.79
N LYS A 28 26.73 16.57 -12.28
CA LYS A 28 26.26 16.95 -10.95
C LYS A 28 25.16 18.01 -11.10
N LYS A 29 23.96 17.68 -10.65
CA LYS A 29 22.85 18.64 -10.55
C LYS A 29 22.51 18.89 -9.08
N VAL A 30 22.10 20.11 -8.77
CA VAL A 30 21.68 20.50 -7.42
C VAL A 30 20.23 20.94 -7.47
N TYR A 31 19.43 20.41 -6.56
CA TYR A 31 18.00 20.69 -6.47
C TYR A 31 17.67 21.22 -5.08
N ARG A 32 16.92 22.31 -5.01
CA ARG A 32 16.45 22.86 -3.73
C ARG A 32 15.05 22.35 -3.43
N THR A 33 14.84 21.83 -2.22
CA THR A 33 13.52 21.36 -1.78
C THR A 33 12.53 22.51 -1.65
N VAL A 34 11.28 22.23 -2.01
CA VAL A 34 10.16 23.17 -1.96
C VAL A 34 9.10 22.69 -0.98
N GLU A 35 8.66 21.44 -1.14
CA GLU A 35 7.71 20.78 -0.25
C GLU A 35 7.93 19.27 -0.26
N ILE A 36 7.45 18.59 0.77
CA ILE A 36 7.49 17.14 0.87
C ILE A 36 6.28 16.56 0.13
N LEU A 37 6.53 15.65 -0.82
CA LEU A 37 5.48 14.93 -1.55
C LEU A 37 5.09 13.65 -0.81
N SER A 38 6.07 12.99 -0.18
CA SER A 38 5.88 11.78 0.63
C SER A 38 7.07 11.59 1.58
N ASP A 39 6.80 11.23 2.83
CA ASP A 39 7.77 10.86 3.86
C ASP A 39 7.41 9.57 4.59
N ILE A 40 6.55 8.78 3.97
CA ILE A 40 6.07 7.54 4.56
C ILE A 40 7.24 6.60 4.82
N GLY A 41 7.45 6.25 6.10
CA GLY A 41 8.52 5.36 6.53
C GLY A 41 9.89 6.04 6.58
N ALA A 42 9.96 7.36 6.47
CA ALA A 42 11.18 8.15 6.61
C ALA A 42 11.70 8.20 8.05
N GLU A 43 10.81 7.98 9.02
CA GLU A 43 11.06 7.95 10.46
C GLU A 43 11.43 6.57 10.99
N SER A 44 11.22 5.52 10.19
CA SER A 44 11.54 4.16 10.61
C SER A 44 13.05 3.96 10.70
N LEU A 45 13.52 3.50 11.87
CA LEU A 45 14.93 3.12 12.08
C LEU A 45 15.35 1.92 11.22
N ILE A 46 14.38 1.11 10.79
CA ILE A 46 14.58 -0.08 9.98
C ILE A 46 13.73 0.10 8.72
N GLY A 47 14.37 0.14 7.55
CA GLY A 47 13.64 0.23 6.29
C GLY A 47 14.38 1.05 5.25
N ARG A 48 13.59 1.66 4.36
CA ARG A 48 14.08 2.40 3.19
C ARG A 48 14.41 3.86 3.48
N GLY A 49 13.85 4.42 4.55
CA GLY A 49 13.97 5.85 4.86
C GLY A 49 13.51 6.75 3.69
N THR A 50 12.55 6.29 2.88
CA THR A 50 12.20 6.94 1.61
C THR A 50 11.61 8.31 1.84
N ARG A 51 12.13 9.31 1.13
CA ARG A 51 11.58 10.67 1.08
C ARG A 51 11.41 11.09 -0.36
N VAL A 52 10.28 11.69 -0.68
CA VAL A 52 10.00 12.26 -1.99
C VAL A 52 9.72 13.74 -1.81
N TRP A 53 10.49 14.56 -2.51
CA TRP A 53 10.42 16.01 -2.46
C TRP A 53 9.97 16.57 -3.79
N LYS A 54 9.19 17.64 -3.74
CA LYS A 54 9.09 18.55 -4.86
C LYS A 54 10.28 19.50 -4.81
N VAL A 55 10.95 19.65 -5.94
CA VAL A 55 12.21 20.41 -6.02
C VAL A 55 12.24 21.31 -7.26
N GLN A 56 13.13 22.31 -7.24
CA GLN A 56 13.56 23.03 -8.45
C GLN A 56 15.08 22.92 -8.60
N GLU A 57 15.56 22.89 -9.83
CA GLU A 57 16.99 22.88 -10.12
C GLU A 57 17.62 24.24 -9.77
N LEU A 58 18.87 24.23 -9.33
CA LEU A 58 19.65 25.44 -9.05
C LEU A 58 20.65 25.69 -10.17
N ASP A 59 20.75 26.94 -10.62
CA ASP A 59 21.76 27.37 -11.57
C ASP A 59 23.13 27.52 -10.90
N ASP A 60 24.15 27.93 -11.67
CA ASP A 60 25.51 28.14 -11.16
C ASP A 60 25.59 29.26 -10.09
N ASN A 61 24.60 30.15 -10.04
CA ASN A 61 24.49 31.22 -9.05
C ASN A 61 23.75 30.77 -7.77
N GLY A 62 23.21 29.55 -7.75
CA GLY A 62 22.40 29.03 -6.65
C GLY A 62 20.94 29.51 -6.65
N GLU A 63 20.49 30.08 -7.77
CA GLU A 63 19.11 30.53 -7.99
C GLU A 63 18.25 29.43 -8.59
N ARG A 64 16.98 29.37 -8.18
CA ARG A 64 16.04 28.36 -8.66
C ARG A 64 15.64 28.64 -10.11
N PHE A 65 15.69 27.64 -10.98
CA PHE A 65 15.22 27.75 -12.36
C PHE A 65 14.44 26.52 -12.81
N GLY A 66 13.73 26.66 -13.92
CA GLY A 66 12.95 25.59 -14.53
C GLY A 66 11.66 25.23 -13.76
N PRO A 67 10.93 24.22 -14.26
CA PRO A 67 9.71 23.72 -13.62
C PRO A 67 10.01 22.97 -12.31
N PHE A 68 8.95 22.52 -11.64
CA PHE A 68 9.07 21.63 -10.50
C PHE A 68 9.32 20.18 -10.93
N TYR A 69 10.15 19.47 -10.18
CA TYR A 69 10.49 18.07 -10.36
C TYR A 69 10.20 17.26 -9.09
N ALA A 70 10.11 15.94 -9.21
CA ALA A 70 10.03 15.04 -8.08
C ALA A 70 11.39 14.38 -7.83
N LEU A 71 11.96 14.54 -6.63
CA LEU A 71 13.19 13.89 -6.20
C LEU A 71 12.87 12.84 -5.15
N LYS A 72 13.19 11.58 -5.44
CA LYS A 72 13.10 10.45 -4.50
C LYS A 72 14.50 10.16 -3.93
N ASP A 73 14.61 10.18 -2.61
CA ASP A 73 15.80 9.88 -1.81
C ASP A 73 15.51 8.61 -0.99
N VAL A 74 16.30 7.55 -1.18
CA VAL A 74 15.94 6.21 -0.72
C VAL A 74 17.15 5.32 -0.46
N TRP A 75 17.03 4.40 0.51
CA TRP A 75 17.99 3.32 0.74
C TRP A 75 17.54 2.02 0.07
N VAL A 76 18.14 1.67 -1.07
CA VAL A 76 17.82 0.46 -1.83
C VAL A 76 18.76 -0.69 -1.49
N HIS A 77 18.35 -1.94 -1.67
CA HIS A 77 19.23 -3.09 -1.46
C HIS A 77 20.36 -3.12 -2.51
N ASP A 78 21.56 -3.54 -2.10
CA ASP A 78 22.75 -3.56 -2.96
C ASP A 78 22.72 -4.63 -4.07
N ASP A 79 21.85 -5.61 -3.95
CA ASP A 79 21.66 -6.72 -4.90
C ASP A 79 20.49 -6.51 -5.87
N ARG A 80 19.82 -5.36 -5.80
CA ARG A 80 18.68 -5.03 -6.67
C ARG A 80 19.12 -4.15 -7.85
N PRO A 81 18.52 -4.33 -9.03
CA PRO A 81 18.68 -3.37 -10.12
C PRO A 81 18.10 -2.02 -9.68
N MET A 82 18.69 -0.94 -10.20
CA MET A 82 18.27 0.40 -9.86
C MET A 82 17.01 0.77 -10.64
N GLU A 83 16.11 1.54 -10.01
CA GLU A 83 14.81 1.90 -10.59
C GLU A 83 14.93 2.53 -11.99
N HIS A 84 15.92 3.40 -12.20
CA HIS A 84 16.17 4.01 -13.52
C HIS A 84 16.59 3.01 -14.61
N ASP A 85 17.33 1.94 -14.26
CA ASP A 85 17.76 0.92 -15.22
C ASP A 85 16.59 0.02 -15.59
N THR A 86 15.83 -0.44 -14.59
CA THR A 86 14.60 -1.23 -14.80
C THR A 86 13.60 -0.47 -15.67
N LEU A 87 13.43 0.83 -15.41
CA LEU A 87 12.54 1.66 -16.20
C LEU A 87 13.02 1.82 -17.65
N ALA A 88 14.32 2.04 -17.85
CA ALA A 88 14.91 2.15 -19.19
C ALA A 88 14.76 0.83 -19.96
N GLU A 89 14.95 -0.32 -19.30
CA GLU A 89 14.74 -1.64 -19.90
C GLU A 89 13.29 -1.83 -20.36
N ILE A 90 12.31 -1.56 -19.49
CA ILE A 90 10.89 -1.71 -19.83
C ILE A 90 10.51 -0.80 -20.99
N LYS A 91 10.88 0.48 -20.94
CA LYS A 91 10.58 1.44 -22.02
C LYS A 91 11.22 1.06 -23.35
N LYS A 92 12.44 0.50 -23.32
CA LYS A 92 13.12 0.01 -24.52
C LYS A 92 12.40 -1.19 -25.14
N GLN A 93 11.92 -2.11 -24.32
CA GLN A 93 11.20 -3.31 -24.79
C GLN A 93 9.75 -3.00 -25.20
N GLN A 94 9.11 -2.05 -24.52
CA GLN A 94 7.69 -1.72 -24.66
C GLN A 94 7.46 -0.21 -24.92
N PRO A 95 7.99 0.35 -26.03
CA PRO A 95 7.94 1.79 -26.29
C PRO A 95 6.52 2.34 -26.46
N SER A 96 5.56 1.54 -26.94
CA SER A 96 4.15 1.94 -27.06
C SER A 96 3.49 2.28 -25.72
N TYR A 97 4.07 1.83 -24.61
CA TYR A 97 3.57 2.06 -23.25
C TYR A 97 4.37 3.10 -22.47
N GLU A 98 5.36 3.77 -23.10
CA GLU A 98 6.25 4.72 -22.41
C GLU A 98 5.47 5.80 -21.64
N ARG A 99 4.33 6.24 -22.18
CA ARG A 99 3.46 7.24 -21.53
C ARG A 99 2.90 6.81 -20.17
N HIS A 100 3.02 5.55 -19.77
CA HIS A 100 2.51 5.06 -18.49
C HIS A 100 3.58 4.97 -17.40
N PHE A 101 4.75 5.54 -17.68
CA PHE A 101 5.87 5.65 -16.76
C PHE A 101 6.31 7.11 -16.61
N LEU A 102 7.05 7.38 -15.53
CA LEU A 102 7.70 8.67 -15.32
C LEU A 102 8.93 8.83 -16.24
N THR A 103 9.37 10.08 -16.41
CA THR A 103 10.57 10.41 -17.18
C THR A 103 11.72 10.70 -16.21
N VAL A 104 12.77 9.89 -16.26
CA VAL A 104 13.97 10.09 -15.41
C VAL A 104 14.83 11.18 -16.02
N LEU A 105 15.15 12.21 -15.23
CA LEU A 105 16.06 13.28 -15.62
C LEU A 105 17.51 12.95 -15.24
N CYS A 106 17.70 12.49 -14.02
CA CYS A 106 19.00 12.02 -13.52
C CYS A 106 18.80 11.12 -12.31
N ALA A 107 19.74 10.20 -12.11
CA ALA A 107 19.75 9.32 -10.95
C ALA A 107 21.18 8.95 -10.57
N GLY A 108 21.42 8.59 -9.31
CA GLY A 108 22.66 7.98 -8.88
C GLY A 108 22.85 7.95 -7.37
N PHE A 109 24.01 7.48 -6.95
CA PHE A 109 24.29 7.22 -5.54
C PHE A 109 24.62 8.50 -4.78
N ALA A 110 24.06 8.63 -3.58
CA ALA A 110 24.47 9.67 -2.65
C ALA A 110 25.91 9.39 -2.18
N THR A 111 26.66 10.46 -1.92
CA THR A 111 28.07 10.36 -1.52
C THR A 111 28.29 11.05 -0.20
N VAL A 112 29.09 10.45 0.67
CA VAL A 112 29.56 11.05 1.93
C VAL A 112 31.04 11.39 1.82
N LYS A 113 31.44 12.50 2.46
CA LYS A 113 32.84 12.89 2.62
C LYS A 113 33.43 12.15 3.82
N ILE A 114 34.50 11.39 3.59
CA ILE A 114 35.28 10.73 4.64
C ILE A 114 36.75 11.13 4.43
N GLY A 115 37.25 12.00 5.32
CA GLY A 115 38.51 12.71 5.11
C GLY A 115 38.45 13.57 3.84
N ASP A 116 39.49 13.49 3.01
CA ASP A 116 39.57 14.20 1.73
C ASP A 116 38.89 13.46 0.57
N SER A 117 38.37 12.25 0.81
CA SER A 117 37.74 11.40 -0.21
C SER A 117 36.21 11.48 -0.17
N SER A 118 35.58 11.53 -1.34
CA SER A 118 34.14 11.33 -1.50
C SER A 118 33.89 9.88 -1.92
N ARG A 119 32.96 9.19 -1.24
CA ARG A 119 32.61 7.80 -1.58
C ARG A 119 31.11 7.55 -1.52
N PRO A 120 30.57 6.54 -2.25
CA PRO A 120 29.16 6.18 -2.20
C PRO A 120 28.72 5.83 -0.77
N ASP A 121 27.59 6.39 -0.35
CA ASP A 121 27.02 6.16 0.96
C ASP A 121 26.25 4.84 0.98
N ASN A 122 26.66 3.91 1.84
CA ASN A 122 26.09 2.58 1.91
C ASN A 122 26.27 1.94 3.29
N THR A 123 25.36 1.06 3.67
CA THR A 123 25.33 0.52 5.03
C THR A 123 26.52 -0.38 5.34
N LYS A 124 27.23 -0.96 4.36
CA LYS A 124 28.41 -1.82 4.60
C LYS A 124 29.71 -1.03 4.71
N GLY A 125 30.07 -0.31 3.67
CA GLY A 125 31.34 0.39 3.53
C GLY A 125 31.42 1.70 4.32
N THR A 126 30.37 2.52 4.37
CA THR A 126 30.43 3.83 5.06
C THR A 126 29.97 3.71 6.50
N ILE A 127 28.76 3.17 6.74
CA ILE A 127 28.18 3.09 8.09
C ILE A 127 28.88 2.03 8.93
N ARG A 128 28.97 0.78 8.45
CA ARG A 128 29.66 -0.32 9.14
C ARG A 128 31.18 -0.33 8.98
N ARG A 129 31.75 0.59 8.18
CA ARG A 129 33.21 0.68 7.91
C ARG A 129 33.82 -0.62 7.39
N GLY A 130 33.05 -1.41 6.64
CA GLY A 130 33.48 -2.68 6.06
C GLY A 130 33.42 -3.88 7.02
N HIS A 131 32.95 -3.70 8.26
CA HIS A 131 32.80 -4.80 9.20
C HIS A 131 31.56 -5.66 8.89
N ASP A 132 31.76 -6.97 8.84
CA ASP A 132 30.68 -7.95 8.86
C ASP A 132 30.35 -8.26 10.33
N PHE A 133 29.11 -8.00 10.73
CA PHE A 133 28.64 -8.28 12.09
C PHE A 133 28.00 -9.65 12.14
N SER A 134 28.43 -10.49 13.09
CA SER A 134 27.72 -11.72 13.41
C SER A 134 26.42 -11.39 14.14
N LEU A 135 25.34 -12.10 13.81
CA LEU A 135 24.11 -12.03 14.57
C LEU A 135 24.40 -12.52 15.98
N THR A 136 24.21 -11.65 16.97
CA THR A 136 24.33 -12.02 18.38
C THR A 136 23.12 -12.79 18.88
N ASN A 137 22.02 -12.83 18.08
CA ASN A 137 20.68 -13.27 18.47
C ASN A 137 20.15 -12.58 19.75
N GLN A 138 20.75 -11.46 20.15
CA GLN A 138 20.29 -10.63 21.26
C GLN A 138 19.55 -9.42 20.69
N VAL A 139 18.24 -9.37 20.95
CA VAL A 139 17.43 -8.22 20.56
C VAL A 139 17.55 -7.15 21.65
N LEU A 140 18.22 -6.04 21.32
CA LEU A 140 18.20 -4.86 22.17
C LEU A 140 16.79 -4.27 22.14
N ARG A 141 16.08 -4.37 23.26
CA ARG A 141 14.82 -3.66 23.42
C ARG A 141 15.15 -2.21 23.73
N PRO A 142 14.70 -1.23 22.91
CA PRO A 142 14.80 0.17 23.29
C PRO A 142 14.20 0.33 24.68
N ARG A 143 14.93 0.97 25.59
CA ARG A 143 14.44 1.23 26.95
C ARG A 143 13.22 2.13 26.77
N ALA A 144 12.01 1.58 26.95
CA ALA A 144 10.82 2.40 27.08
C ALA A 144 11.14 3.41 28.18
N THR A 145 11.02 4.70 27.86
CA THR A 145 11.36 5.79 28.77
C THR A 145 10.63 5.53 30.08
N ILE A 146 11.39 5.10 31.09
CA ILE A 146 10.89 4.91 32.43
C ILE A 146 10.51 6.32 32.88
N THR A 147 9.22 6.61 32.93
CA THR A 147 8.70 7.72 33.71
C THR A 147 8.93 7.31 35.17
N GLU A 148 10.11 7.61 35.68
CA GLU A 148 10.38 7.55 37.11
C GLU A 148 9.47 8.59 37.77
N ASN A 149 8.48 8.10 38.51
CA ASN A 149 8.22 8.58 39.85
C ASN A 149 7.53 7.47 40.64
N GLN A 150 8.28 6.95 41.61
CA GLN A 150 7.77 6.14 42.70
C GLN A 150 6.79 7.00 43.51
N ASP A 151 5.56 6.51 43.72
CA ASP A 151 5.05 6.48 45.08
C ASP A 151 4.01 5.37 45.29
N ASN A 152 4.20 4.63 46.37
CA ASN A 152 3.43 3.46 46.75
C ASN A 152 2.11 3.88 47.44
N SER A 153 0.98 3.49 46.85
CA SER A 153 -0.21 2.93 47.51
C SER A 153 -1.52 3.32 46.80
N ARG A 154 -2.44 2.36 46.76
CA ARG A 154 -3.75 2.34 46.09
C ARG A 154 -3.68 1.94 44.62
N LYS A 155 -4.01 0.67 44.39
CA LYS A 155 -4.46 0.09 43.12
C LYS A 155 -5.47 1.02 42.44
N ARG A 156 -5.00 1.90 41.57
CA ARG A 156 -5.80 2.47 40.49
C ARG A 156 -5.46 1.66 39.26
N LYS A 157 -6.41 0.84 38.82
CA LYS A 157 -6.43 0.34 37.44
C LYS A 157 -6.34 1.58 36.55
N ALA A 158 -5.18 1.85 35.98
CA ALA A 158 -5.11 2.71 34.82
C ALA A 158 -6.04 2.09 33.77
N PRO A 159 -6.93 2.85 33.13
CA PRO A 159 -7.72 2.31 32.05
C PRO A 159 -6.72 1.85 30.99
N SER A 160 -6.63 0.53 30.82
CA SER A 160 -6.31 -0.04 29.53
C SER A 160 -7.34 0.56 28.59
N THR A 161 -6.99 1.64 27.89
CA THR A 161 -7.83 2.19 26.84
C THR A 161 -7.98 1.05 25.86
N SER A 162 -9.17 0.48 25.93
CA SER A 162 -9.57 -0.70 25.22
C SER A 162 -9.47 -0.32 23.76
N GLY A 163 -8.77 -1.14 22.97
CA GLY A 163 -8.60 -0.94 21.55
C GLY A 163 -9.94 -0.61 20.90
N THR A 164 -10.16 0.67 20.65
CA THR A 164 -11.25 1.15 19.83
C THR A 164 -10.77 1.04 18.39
N ALA A 165 -11.61 0.43 17.54
CA ALA A 165 -11.40 0.21 16.11
C ALA A 165 -10.92 1.44 15.31
N TYR A 166 -10.98 2.64 15.90
CA TYR A 166 -10.51 3.91 15.34
C TYR A 166 -8.99 4.04 15.17
N GLU A 167 -8.15 3.44 16.03
CA GLU A 167 -6.69 3.48 15.83
C GLU A 167 -6.22 2.65 14.63
N PHE A 168 -7.06 1.73 14.14
CA PHE A 168 -6.79 0.97 12.91
C PHE A 168 -7.07 1.78 11.64
N ILE A 169 -7.87 2.86 11.73
CA ILE A 169 -8.44 3.59 10.59
C ILE A 169 -7.65 4.87 10.27
N GLN A 170 -6.99 5.48 11.26
CA GLN A 170 -6.19 6.71 11.05
C GLN A 170 -4.80 6.46 10.44
N TYR A 171 -4.37 5.20 10.32
CA TYR A 171 -3.14 4.90 9.59
C TYR A 171 -3.37 5.06 8.09
N THR A 172 -2.71 6.05 7.50
CA THR A 172 -2.43 6.05 6.07
C THR A 172 -1.93 4.66 5.65
N PRO A 173 -2.52 4.01 4.62
CA PRO A 173 -2.25 2.61 4.22
C PRO A 173 -0.81 2.30 3.80
N THR A 174 0.08 3.26 3.92
CA THR A 174 1.42 3.24 3.36
C THR A 174 2.48 2.92 4.42
N ALA A 175 2.13 2.98 5.72
CA ALA A 175 3.00 2.52 6.79
C ALA A 175 2.99 0.99 6.83
N ARG A 176 3.97 0.40 6.14
CA ARG A 176 4.19 -1.05 6.06
C ARG A 176 4.11 -1.69 7.45
N ARG A 177 3.15 -2.60 7.64
CA ARG A 177 3.15 -3.49 8.81
C ARG A 177 4.33 -4.45 8.84
N GLU A 178 5.07 -4.61 7.73
CA GLU A 178 6.36 -5.32 7.69
C GLU A 178 7.32 -4.79 8.77
N ASP A 179 7.34 -3.47 9.02
CA ASP A 179 8.25 -2.86 9.99
C ASP A 179 7.86 -3.18 11.45
N ARG A 180 6.61 -3.59 11.70
CA ARG A 180 6.14 -3.99 13.04
C ARG A 180 6.42 -5.46 13.36
N TRP A 181 6.61 -6.34 12.37
CA TRP A 181 6.58 -7.80 12.59
C TRP A 181 7.88 -8.55 12.36
N ASN A 182 9.03 -7.86 12.29
CA ASN A 182 10.30 -8.58 12.42
C ASN A 182 11.40 -7.80 13.16
N HIS A 183 11.15 -7.46 14.43
CA HIS A 183 12.21 -7.02 15.35
C HIS A 183 13.32 -8.08 15.57
N GLY A 184 13.18 -9.29 14.99
CA GLY A 184 14.15 -10.38 15.07
C GLY A 184 15.11 -10.49 13.89
N TYR A 185 14.87 -9.83 12.74
CA TYR A 185 15.71 -9.99 11.55
C TYR A 185 16.18 -8.64 11.03
N LEU A 186 17.39 -8.24 11.46
CA LEU A 186 18.18 -7.28 10.71
C LEU A 186 18.39 -7.84 9.30
N SER A 187 17.97 -7.11 8.27
CA SER A 187 18.17 -7.53 6.87
C SER A 187 19.64 -7.86 6.66
N ARG A 188 19.93 -9.07 6.17
CA ARG A 188 21.29 -9.54 5.87
C ARG A 188 21.94 -8.77 4.72
N THR A 189 21.12 -8.13 3.90
CA THR A 189 21.53 -7.46 2.67
C THR A 189 21.83 -6.00 2.95
N SER A 190 22.98 -5.52 2.48
CA SER A 190 23.33 -4.11 2.66
C SER A 190 22.43 -3.22 1.82
N ARG A 191 22.41 -1.94 2.13
CA ARG A 191 21.68 -0.93 1.36
C ARG A 191 22.63 0.13 0.85
N GLN A 192 22.31 0.69 -0.31
CA GLN A 192 22.98 1.82 -0.92
C GLN A 192 22.02 3.01 -0.94
N HIS A 193 22.56 4.19 -0.65
CA HIS A 193 21.79 5.43 -0.65
C HIS A 193 21.69 5.96 -2.09
N TYR A 194 20.47 6.06 -2.59
CA TYR A 194 20.16 6.32 -3.99
C TYR A 194 19.19 7.48 -4.15
N ARG A 195 19.42 8.28 -5.19
CA ARG A 195 18.58 9.41 -5.57
C ARG A 195 18.17 9.32 -7.03
N ILE A 196 16.91 9.60 -7.30
CA ILE A 196 16.35 9.67 -8.65
C ILE A 196 15.44 10.89 -8.78
N VAL A 197 15.55 11.59 -9.90
CA VAL A 197 14.76 12.78 -10.21
C VAL A 197 13.88 12.48 -11.42
N PHE A 198 12.59 12.70 -11.26
CA PHE A 198 11.59 12.57 -12.30
C PHE A 198 11.13 13.95 -12.79
N LYS A 199 10.86 14.03 -14.08
CA LYS A 199 10.36 15.25 -14.73
C LYS A 199 8.98 15.62 -14.18
N GLU A 200 8.12 14.64 -14.00
CA GLU A 200 6.71 14.85 -13.66
C GLU A 200 6.48 14.83 -12.13
N VAL A 201 5.55 15.68 -11.68
CA VAL A 201 5.01 15.67 -10.32
C VAL A 201 3.53 15.30 -10.42
N GLY A 202 3.17 14.11 -9.93
CA GLY A 202 1.80 13.60 -9.99
C GLY A 202 1.09 13.56 -8.63
N VAL A 203 -0.18 13.16 -8.65
CA VAL A 203 -1.00 12.96 -7.45
C VAL A 203 -1.35 11.47 -7.31
N PRO A 204 -0.91 10.79 -6.23
CA PRO A 204 -1.19 9.37 -6.05
C PRO A 204 -2.68 9.11 -5.79
N VAL A 205 -3.15 7.92 -6.16
CA VAL A 205 -4.58 7.54 -6.11
C VAL A 205 -5.24 7.84 -4.76
N HIS A 206 -4.57 7.55 -3.64
CA HIS A 206 -5.14 7.80 -2.30
C HIS A 206 -5.38 9.30 -1.97
N ARG A 207 -4.77 10.22 -2.72
CA ARG A 207 -4.96 11.67 -2.58
C ARG A 207 -5.95 12.25 -3.57
N LEU A 208 -6.35 11.51 -4.60
CA LEU A 208 -7.37 11.95 -5.54
C LEU A 208 -8.75 12.01 -4.86
N ARG A 209 -9.58 12.93 -5.34
CA ARG A 209 -10.88 13.28 -4.74
C ARG A 209 -12.02 13.31 -5.76
N ASN A 210 -11.82 12.75 -6.95
CA ASN A 210 -12.90 12.56 -7.92
C ASN A 210 -12.71 11.21 -8.63
N TYR A 211 -13.82 10.57 -8.99
CA TYR A 211 -13.75 9.23 -9.57
C TYR A 211 -13.10 9.22 -10.95
N GLN A 212 -13.35 10.24 -11.78
CA GLN A 212 -12.79 10.31 -13.12
C GLN A 212 -11.25 10.23 -13.10
N ASP A 213 -10.60 11.07 -12.29
CA ASP A 213 -9.16 11.09 -12.09
C ASP A 213 -8.65 9.77 -11.49
N ILE A 214 -9.37 9.21 -10.52
CA ILE A 214 -9.00 7.92 -9.91
C ILE A 214 -9.00 6.82 -10.97
N ILE A 215 -10.06 6.72 -11.77
CA ILE A 215 -10.17 5.71 -12.82
C ILE A 215 -9.15 5.98 -13.93
N THR A 216 -8.93 7.22 -14.35
CA THR A 216 -7.86 7.57 -15.31
C THR A 216 -6.47 7.17 -14.78
N ALA A 217 -6.19 7.40 -13.50
CA ALA A 217 -4.95 7.01 -12.86
C ALA A 217 -4.78 5.48 -12.85
N ILE A 218 -5.80 4.75 -12.39
CA ILE A 218 -5.78 3.27 -12.32
C ILE A 218 -5.69 2.65 -13.71
N THR A 219 -6.42 3.17 -14.70
CA THR A 219 -6.37 2.69 -16.09
C THR A 219 -4.98 2.87 -16.66
N GLY A 220 -4.38 4.06 -16.57
CA GLY A 220 -3.02 4.28 -17.06
C GLY A 220 -1.96 3.49 -16.27
N GLY A 221 -2.11 3.35 -14.95
CA GLY A 221 -1.26 2.48 -14.14
C GLY A 221 -1.36 1.01 -14.55
N SER A 222 -2.54 0.54 -14.94
CA SER A 222 -2.77 -0.82 -15.44
C SER A 222 -2.15 -1.07 -16.82
N GLU A 223 -2.09 -0.05 -17.68
CA GLU A 223 -1.33 -0.14 -18.95
C GLU A 223 0.18 -0.24 -18.69
N GLY A 224 0.71 0.54 -17.75
CA GLY A 224 2.12 0.42 -17.33
C GLY A 224 2.44 -0.93 -16.71
N LEU A 225 1.54 -1.45 -15.85
CA LEU A 225 1.66 -2.78 -15.26
C LEU A 225 1.67 -3.88 -16.32
N TYR A 226 0.81 -3.77 -17.32
CA TYR A 226 0.80 -4.71 -18.44
C TYR A 226 2.10 -4.68 -19.23
N ALA A 227 2.68 -3.50 -19.47
CA ALA A 227 4.00 -3.37 -20.09
C ALA A 227 5.11 -4.04 -19.25
N ILE A 228 5.03 -3.98 -17.90
CA ILE A 228 5.93 -4.74 -17.03
C ILE A 228 5.76 -6.25 -17.27
N HIS A 229 4.53 -6.76 -17.27
CA HIS A 229 4.24 -8.18 -17.50
C HIS A 229 4.74 -8.68 -18.86
N LEU A 230 4.62 -7.86 -19.92
CA LEU A 230 5.13 -8.17 -21.27
C LEU A 230 6.67 -8.32 -21.33
N THR A 231 7.39 -7.87 -20.30
CA THR A 231 8.86 -8.04 -20.19
C THR A 231 9.26 -9.23 -19.30
N ASN A 232 8.34 -10.15 -19.03
CA ASN A 232 8.52 -11.30 -18.14
C ASN A 232 8.85 -10.89 -16.69
N GLN A 233 8.24 -9.79 -16.23
CA GLN A 233 8.45 -9.20 -14.91
C GLN A 233 7.12 -9.01 -14.18
N ILE A 234 7.14 -8.98 -12.85
CA ILE A 234 5.98 -8.67 -11.99
C ILE A 234 6.32 -7.56 -11.00
N HIS A 235 5.33 -6.76 -10.59
CA HIS A 235 5.53 -5.59 -9.74
C HIS A 235 5.54 -5.92 -8.24
N ARG A 236 4.61 -6.76 -7.77
CA ARG A 236 4.50 -7.26 -6.37
C ARG A 236 4.15 -6.24 -5.27
N ASP A 237 3.95 -4.98 -5.61
CA ASP A 237 3.62 -3.93 -4.62
C ASP A 237 2.64 -2.91 -5.21
N ILE A 238 1.60 -3.40 -5.89
CA ILE A 238 0.51 -2.53 -6.35
C ILE A 238 -0.20 -1.93 -5.13
N SER A 239 -0.31 -0.61 -5.12
CA SER A 239 -0.97 0.12 -4.05
C SER A 239 -1.53 1.46 -4.52
N SER A 240 -2.38 2.05 -3.69
CA SER A 240 -2.88 3.41 -3.90
C SER A 240 -1.79 4.50 -3.84
N GLY A 241 -0.59 4.16 -3.36
CA GLY A 241 0.60 5.03 -3.37
C GLY A 241 1.48 4.87 -4.61
N ASN A 242 1.38 3.72 -5.29
CA ASN A 242 2.27 3.36 -6.40
C ASN A 242 1.63 3.56 -7.79
N ILE A 243 0.42 4.12 -7.82
CA ILE A 243 -0.26 4.60 -9.04
C ILE A 243 -0.63 6.07 -8.82
N MET A 244 -0.37 6.91 -9.81
CA MET A 244 -0.69 8.34 -9.74
C MET A 244 -1.24 8.90 -11.05
N LEU A 245 -1.97 10.00 -10.93
CA LEU A 245 -2.35 10.83 -12.06
C LEU A 245 -1.27 11.88 -12.32
N VAL A 246 -0.84 11.99 -13.57
CA VAL A 246 0.03 13.05 -14.05
C VAL A 246 -0.76 13.94 -14.99
N GLN A 247 -0.79 15.23 -14.68
CA GLN A 247 -1.36 16.28 -15.52
C GLN A 247 -0.23 17.20 -15.97
N GLU A 248 0.03 17.24 -17.26
CA GLU A 248 0.98 18.19 -17.88
C GLU A 248 0.19 19.29 -18.59
N ASP A 249 0.71 20.52 -18.62
CA ASP A 249 0.05 21.63 -19.32
C ASP A 249 -0.13 21.32 -20.81
N GLY A 250 -1.35 21.52 -21.31
CA GLY A 250 -1.70 21.28 -22.71
C GLY A 250 -1.76 19.80 -23.13
N LYS A 251 -1.67 18.85 -22.19
CA LYS A 251 -1.84 17.41 -22.45
C LYS A 251 -3.00 16.84 -21.66
N GLU A 252 -3.54 15.73 -22.12
CA GLU A 252 -4.52 14.96 -21.36
C GLU A 252 -3.89 14.35 -20.11
N ALA A 253 -4.66 14.30 -19.02
CA ALA A 253 -4.29 13.59 -17.82
C ALA A 253 -3.99 12.11 -18.15
N ARG A 254 -2.95 11.55 -17.51
CA ARG A 254 -2.59 10.15 -17.70
C ARG A 254 -2.26 9.48 -16.38
N GLY A 255 -2.67 8.23 -16.26
CA GLY A 255 -2.22 7.36 -15.18
C GLY A 255 -0.82 6.81 -15.45
N VAL A 256 -0.02 6.74 -14.39
CA VAL A 256 1.32 6.15 -14.41
C VAL A 256 1.53 5.23 -13.22
N ILE A 257 2.33 4.18 -13.43
CA ILE A 257 2.81 3.29 -12.36
C ILE A 257 4.22 3.71 -11.92
N ILE A 258 4.50 3.60 -10.62
CA ILE A 258 5.77 4.01 -9.99
C ILE A 258 6.26 2.98 -8.96
N ASP A 259 7.45 3.22 -8.40
CA ASP A 259 8.06 2.40 -7.34
C ASP A 259 8.39 0.98 -7.80
N LEU A 260 9.25 0.90 -8.82
CA LEU A 260 9.62 -0.35 -9.49
C LEU A 260 10.68 -1.17 -8.74
N GLU A 261 10.97 -0.85 -7.48
CA GLU A 261 12.07 -1.45 -6.71
C GLU A 261 11.85 -2.92 -6.34
N TYR A 262 10.59 -3.38 -6.29
CA TYR A 262 10.24 -4.78 -6.03
C TYR A 262 10.01 -5.61 -7.28
N ILE A 263 10.27 -5.04 -8.45
CA ILE A 263 10.13 -5.79 -9.68
C ILE A 263 10.98 -7.06 -9.62
N GLN A 264 10.38 -8.17 -10.04
CA GLN A 264 11.02 -9.47 -10.14
C GLN A 264 10.87 -10.02 -11.55
N ARG A 265 11.96 -10.50 -12.13
CA ARG A 265 11.90 -11.31 -13.36
C ARG A 265 11.41 -12.71 -13.01
N LEU A 266 10.47 -13.24 -13.77
CA LEU A 266 9.88 -14.55 -13.50
C LEU A 266 10.87 -15.72 -13.71
N ASP A 267 11.90 -15.51 -14.54
CA ASP A 267 12.99 -16.46 -14.80
C ASP A 267 14.06 -16.51 -13.69
N SER A 268 13.98 -15.63 -12.69
CA SER A 268 14.94 -15.61 -11.61
C SER A 268 14.76 -16.82 -10.68
N THR A 269 15.84 -17.59 -10.51
CA THR A 269 15.87 -18.79 -9.66
C THR A 269 16.00 -18.48 -8.17
N ILE A 270 16.21 -17.21 -7.82
CA ILE A 270 16.59 -16.75 -6.49
C ILE A 270 15.54 -15.76 -5.98
N ASP A 271 14.66 -16.19 -5.10
CA ASP A 271 13.94 -15.27 -4.21
C ASP A 271 14.82 -14.98 -2.99
N SER A 272 15.89 -14.19 -3.19
CA SER A 272 16.87 -13.88 -2.13
C SER A 272 16.26 -13.11 -0.96
N HIS A 273 15.05 -12.58 -1.15
CA HIS A 273 14.34 -11.72 -0.22
C HIS A 273 12.91 -12.20 0.02
N GLY A 274 12.67 -13.52 0.05
CA GLY A 274 11.37 -14.23 0.13
C GLY A 274 10.43 -13.90 1.29
N ALA A 275 10.37 -12.62 1.67
CA ALA A 275 9.35 -12.02 2.48
C ALA A 275 8.22 -11.57 1.55
N LYS A 276 7.01 -12.01 1.88
CA LYS A 276 5.73 -11.45 1.44
C LYS A 276 5.85 -9.96 1.11
N LYS A 277 5.68 -9.62 -0.17
CA LYS A 277 5.59 -8.23 -0.66
C LYS A 277 4.16 -7.93 -1.04
N GLY A 278 3.73 -6.73 -0.67
CA GLY A 278 2.40 -6.22 -0.94
C GLY A 278 1.87 -5.42 0.24
N THR A 279 1.23 -4.30 -0.07
CA THR A 279 0.46 -3.53 0.89
C THR A 279 -0.76 -4.35 1.35
N TYR A 280 -1.01 -4.41 2.67
CA TYR A 280 -1.93 -5.37 3.28
C TYR A 280 -3.35 -5.36 2.69
N GLU A 281 -3.85 -4.19 2.33
CA GLU A 281 -5.18 -3.98 1.77
C GLU A 281 -5.28 -4.49 0.32
N PHE A 282 -4.15 -4.47 -0.41
CA PHE A 282 -4.11 -4.71 -1.86
C PHE A 282 -3.52 -6.08 -2.23
N ILE A 283 -2.78 -6.72 -1.33
CA ILE A 283 -2.12 -8.00 -1.62
C ILE A 283 -3.12 -9.10 -1.99
N ALA A 284 -2.86 -9.82 -3.07
CA ALA A 284 -3.71 -10.93 -3.54
C ALA A 284 -3.93 -12.01 -2.46
N VAL A 285 -5.04 -12.74 -2.52
CA VAL A 285 -5.43 -13.72 -1.50
C VAL A 285 -4.44 -14.89 -1.41
N GLU A 286 -3.94 -15.38 -2.55
CA GLU A 286 -2.93 -16.45 -2.61
C GLU A 286 -1.58 -15.98 -2.09
N VAL A 287 -1.19 -14.76 -2.44
CA VAL A 287 0.04 -14.14 -1.91
C VAL A 287 -0.08 -13.89 -0.41
N ALA A 288 -1.29 -13.58 0.07
CA ALA A 288 -1.53 -13.45 1.50
C ALA A 288 -1.39 -14.80 2.24
N ALA A 289 -1.84 -15.89 1.62
CA ALA A 289 -1.73 -17.24 2.15
C ALA A 289 -0.34 -17.86 1.96
N GLU A 290 0.47 -17.34 1.02
CA GLU A 290 1.71 -17.98 0.53
C GLU A 290 1.45 -19.39 -0.02
N GLU A 291 0.27 -19.59 -0.62
CA GLU A 291 -0.22 -20.88 -1.10
C GLU A 291 -1.12 -20.69 -2.32
N TYR A 292 -1.06 -21.64 -3.25
CA TYR A 292 -2.00 -21.74 -4.37
C TYR A 292 -3.30 -22.39 -3.86
N LEU A 293 -4.39 -21.61 -3.83
CA LEU A 293 -5.61 -22.00 -3.12
C LEU A 293 -6.37 -23.19 -3.75
N SER A 294 -6.05 -23.57 -4.99
CA SER A 294 -6.61 -24.76 -5.64
C SER A 294 -5.96 -26.08 -5.19
N GLU A 295 -4.72 -26.04 -4.67
CA GLU A 295 -4.01 -27.22 -4.17
C GLU A 295 -4.37 -27.56 -2.70
N ALA A 296 -4.98 -26.60 -1.99
CA ALA A 296 -5.31 -26.68 -0.56
C ALA A 296 -6.48 -27.64 -0.23
N GLU A 297 -7.20 -28.16 -1.23
CA GLU A 297 -8.25 -29.17 -1.05
C GLU A 297 -7.75 -30.55 -1.47
N PRO A 298 -7.60 -31.47 -0.51
CA PRO A 298 -8.04 -32.83 -0.73
C PRO A 298 -9.14 -33.15 0.29
N GLU A 299 -10.38 -33.34 -0.19
CA GLU A 299 -11.23 -34.32 0.48
C GLU A 299 -10.45 -35.64 0.46
N GLU A 300 -10.36 -36.28 1.63
CA GLU A 300 -9.68 -37.56 1.85
C GLU A 300 -10.23 -38.64 0.90
N SER A 301 -9.69 -38.72 -0.32
CA SER A 301 -9.82 -39.91 -1.14
C SER A 301 -8.81 -40.92 -0.63
N LEU A 302 -9.33 -41.86 0.16
CA LEU A 302 -8.71 -43.14 0.47
C LEU A 302 -8.50 -43.92 -0.84
N ASP A 303 -7.49 -43.57 -1.63
CA ASP A 303 -6.98 -44.50 -2.63
C ASP A 303 -5.46 -44.47 -2.71
N THR A 304 -4.88 -45.59 -2.29
CA THR A 304 -3.45 -45.86 -2.23
C THR A 304 -2.89 -46.07 -3.63
N GLN A 305 -2.43 -44.99 -4.26
CA GLN A 305 -1.40 -45.00 -5.29
C GLN A 305 -0.88 -43.55 -5.51
N THR A 306 -0.27 -42.98 -4.46
CA THR A 306 0.31 -41.65 -4.52
C THR A 306 1.60 -41.66 -5.34
N THR A 307 1.54 -41.18 -6.58
CA THR A 307 2.66 -40.44 -7.14
C THR A 307 3.05 -39.32 -6.16
N PRO A 308 4.34 -39.07 -5.89
CA PRO A 308 4.72 -37.98 -5.00
C PRO A 308 4.18 -36.67 -5.59
N ARG A 309 3.23 -36.03 -4.89
CA ARG A 309 2.79 -34.66 -5.20
C ARG A 309 4.05 -33.80 -5.23
N ILE A 310 4.38 -33.26 -6.41
CA ILE A 310 5.47 -32.30 -6.54
C ILE A 310 4.98 -31.02 -5.86
N VAL A 311 5.34 -30.83 -4.59
CA VAL A 311 5.08 -29.57 -3.87
C VAL A 311 5.93 -28.50 -4.55
N ARG A 312 5.29 -27.62 -5.31
CA ARG A 312 5.96 -26.49 -5.94
C ARG A 312 6.06 -25.36 -4.92
N PRO A 313 7.23 -24.75 -4.71
CA PRO A 313 7.32 -23.54 -3.91
C PRO A 313 6.38 -22.45 -4.46
N PHE A 314 5.66 -21.78 -3.57
CA PHE A 314 4.80 -20.66 -3.94
C PHE A 314 5.62 -19.57 -4.63
N ARG A 315 5.13 -19.07 -5.76
CA ARG A 315 5.72 -17.98 -6.52
C ARG A 315 4.61 -17.01 -6.90
N GLN A 316 4.87 -15.73 -6.68
CA GLN A 316 3.99 -14.70 -7.22
C GLN A 316 4.06 -14.71 -8.75
N ASN A 317 2.94 -14.42 -9.39
CA ASN A 317 2.78 -14.41 -10.84
C ASN A 317 1.98 -13.15 -11.29
N PRO A 318 1.87 -12.87 -12.60
CA PRO A 318 1.17 -11.69 -13.11
C PRO A 318 -0.30 -11.57 -12.70
N LEU A 319 -1.01 -12.68 -12.44
CA LEU A 319 -2.42 -12.64 -12.01
C LEU A 319 -2.57 -12.01 -10.62
N HIS A 320 -1.58 -12.20 -9.73
CA HIS A 320 -1.59 -11.60 -8.39
C HIS A 320 -1.47 -10.07 -8.44
N ASP A 321 -0.70 -9.53 -9.39
CA ASP A 321 -0.65 -8.09 -9.63
C ASP A 321 -2.02 -7.57 -10.11
N LEU A 322 -2.70 -8.30 -11.02
CA LEU A 322 -4.04 -7.94 -11.51
C LEU A 322 -5.09 -7.99 -10.39
N GLU A 323 -5.04 -9.00 -9.53
CA GLU A 323 -5.89 -9.07 -8.34
C GLU A 323 -5.63 -7.87 -7.42
N SER A 324 -4.37 -7.44 -7.29
CA SER A 324 -4.03 -6.29 -6.46
C SER A 324 -4.62 -4.98 -6.99
N VAL A 325 -4.71 -4.81 -8.32
CA VAL A 325 -5.43 -3.67 -8.93
C VAL A 325 -6.94 -3.77 -8.66
N TRP A 326 -7.51 -4.99 -8.68
CA TRP A 326 -8.91 -5.19 -8.32
C TRP A 326 -9.18 -4.77 -6.87
N TRP A 327 -8.32 -5.18 -5.93
CA TRP A 327 -8.41 -4.77 -4.53
C TRP A 327 -8.26 -3.26 -4.35
N LEU A 328 -7.38 -2.61 -5.13
CA LEU A 328 -7.27 -1.16 -5.16
C LEU A 328 -8.61 -0.49 -5.54
N CYS A 329 -9.28 -1.00 -6.57
CA CYS A 329 -10.60 -0.48 -6.99
C CYS A 329 -11.67 -0.71 -5.91
N ILE A 330 -11.73 -1.90 -5.30
CA ILE A 330 -12.65 -2.16 -4.17
C ILE A 330 -12.36 -1.22 -3.00
N TRP A 331 -11.09 -1.05 -2.66
CA TRP A 331 -10.70 -0.18 -1.57
C TRP A 331 -11.11 1.27 -1.82
N VAL A 332 -10.96 1.78 -3.06
CA VAL A 332 -11.47 3.10 -3.46
C VAL A 332 -12.97 3.19 -3.18
N LEU A 333 -13.75 2.20 -3.59
CA LEU A 333 -15.21 2.19 -3.39
C LEU A 333 -15.58 2.25 -1.92
N PHE A 334 -14.95 1.46 -1.07
CA PHE A 334 -15.31 1.39 0.35
C PHE A 334 -14.74 2.55 1.19
N ARG A 335 -13.63 3.17 0.77
CA ARG A 335 -13.03 4.29 1.52
C ARG A 335 -13.63 5.65 1.17
N THR A 336 -14.24 5.78 0.00
CA THR A 336 -14.72 7.07 -0.51
C THR A 336 -16.23 7.17 -0.37
N VAL A 337 -16.69 8.37 -0.04
CA VAL A 337 -18.10 8.73 0.04
C VAL A 337 -18.26 10.02 -0.72
N ARG A 338 -19.29 10.14 -1.55
CA ARG A 338 -19.53 11.38 -2.29
C ARG A 338 -19.92 12.50 -1.32
N ALA A 339 -19.54 13.73 -1.64
CA ALA A 339 -19.80 14.87 -0.77
C ALA A 339 -21.30 15.17 -0.57
N ASP A 340 -22.13 14.74 -1.51
CA ASP A 340 -23.60 14.82 -1.46
C ASP A 340 -24.26 13.65 -0.72
N GLU A 341 -23.51 12.62 -0.31
CA GLU A 341 -24.01 11.48 0.45
C GLU A 341 -23.77 11.65 1.95
N HIS A 342 -24.73 11.19 2.76
CA HIS A 342 -24.57 11.04 4.21
C HIS A 342 -24.14 9.59 4.50
N PRO A 343 -22.87 9.34 4.88
CA PRO A 343 -22.44 8.00 5.16
C PRO A 343 -23.17 7.47 6.38
N THR A 344 -23.71 6.28 6.26
CA THR A 344 -24.31 5.55 7.37
C THR A 344 -23.24 4.68 8.05
N ASN A 345 -23.52 4.22 9.27
CA ASN A 345 -22.71 3.19 9.94
C ASN A 345 -22.49 1.93 9.07
N ARG A 346 -23.31 1.72 8.05
CA ARG A 346 -23.18 0.64 7.07
C ARG A 346 -21.91 0.75 6.22
N TYR A 347 -21.46 1.96 5.84
CA TYR A 347 -20.23 2.14 5.05
C TYR A 347 -19.01 1.64 5.84
N LEU A 348 -18.86 2.09 7.09
CA LEU A 348 -17.76 1.63 7.96
C LEU A 348 -17.87 0.14 8.24
N HIS A 349 -19.06 -0.35 8.58
CA HIS A 349 -19.25 -1.77 8.83
C HIS A 349 -18.82 -2.62 7.63
N ASN A 350 -19.23 -2.24 6.43
CA ASN A 350 -18.87 -2.94 5.20
C ASN A 350 -17.37 -2.84 4.92
N TYR A 351 -16.73 -1.69 5.15
CA TYR A 351 -15.28 -1.54 5.03
C TYR A 351 -14.54 -2.50 5.97
N LEU A 352 -14.90 -2.53 7.25
CA LEU A 352 -14.30 -3.42 8.24
C LEU A 352 -14.56 -4.89 7.93
N LYS A 353 -15.70 -5.23 7.32
CA LYS A 353 -16.01 -6.60 6.90
C LYS A 353 -15.31 -7.03 5.63
N ALA A 354 -14.86 -6.11 4.79
CA ALA A 354 -14.06 -6.42 3.61
C ALA A 354 -12.57 -6.41 3.93
N PHE A 355 -12.08 -5.47 4.76
CA PHE A 355 -10.66 -5.20 4.97
C PHE A 355 -10.17 -5.43 6.41
N GLY A 356 -11.01 -5.95 7.31
CA GLY A 356 -10.66 -6.13 8.72
C GLY A 356 -9.58 -7.18 8.98
N SER A 357 -9.53 -8.22 8.15
CA SER A 357 -8.50 -9.25 8.20
C SER A 357 -8.23 -9.88 6.83
N GLN A 358 -7.16 -10.69 6.72
CA GLN A 358 -6.88 -11.48 5.52
C GLN A 358 -7.98 -12.52 5.27
N GLY A 359 -8.51 -13.14 6.33
CA GLY A 359 -9.64 -14.07 6.23
C GLY A 359 -10.91 -13.39 5.74
N ASP A 360 -11.20 -12.17 6.20
CA ASP A 360 -12.33 -11.39 5.71
C ASP A 360 -12.22 -11.08 4.21
N ARG A 361 -11.03 -10.72 3.73
CA ARG A 361 -10.77 -10.51 2.29
C ARG A 361 -10.97 -11.79 1.48
N TYR A 362 -10.45 -12.92 1.97
CA TYR A 362 -10.65 -14.21 1.32
C TYR A 362 -12.15 -14.56 1.22
N VAL A 363 -12.91 -14.38 2.30
CA VAL A 363 -14.36 -14.62 2.30
C VAL A 363 -15.08 -13.67 1.35
N PHE A 364 -14.72 -12.39 1.34
CA PHE A 364 -15.31 -11.40 0.44
C PHE A 364 -15.03 -11.72 -1.04
N TRP A 365 -13.79 -12.11 -1.35
CA TRP A 365 -13.37 -12.54 -2.67
C TRP A 365 -14.19 -13.75 -3.14
N ASN A 366 -14.36 -14.75 -2.29
CA ASN A 366 -15.01 -16.03 -2.62
C ASN A 366 -16.54 -16.04 -2.56
N ASN A 367 -17.15 -15.17 -1.78
CA ASN A 367 -18.59 -15.24 -1.53
C ASN A 367 -19.37 -14.16 -2.32
N GLY A 368 -19.94 -14.56 -3.46
CA GLY A 368 -20.75 -13.68 -4.32
C GLY A 368 -21.97 -13.03 -3.64
N PRO A 369 -22.77 -13.78 -2.87
CA PRO A 369 -23.85 -13.20 -2.07
C PRO A 369 -23.36 -12.13 -1.07
N LEU A 370 -22.24 -12.36 -0.38
CA LEU A 370 -21.65 -11.37 0.53
C LEU A 370 -21.12 -10.16 -0.22
N PHE A 371 -20.43 -10.35 -1.35
CA PHE A 371 -20.01 -9.26 -2.22
C PHE A 371 -21.20 -8.36 -2.58
N LYS A 372 -22.31 -8.94 -3.06
CA LYS A 372 -23.52 -8.18 -3.40
C LYS A 372 -24.09 -7.44 -2.18
N ARG A 373 -24.15 -8.10 -1.02
CA ARG A 373 -24.68 -7.49 0.22
C ARG A 373 -23.84 -6.30 0.69
N TYR A 374 -22.52 -6.44 0.68
CA TYR A 374 -21.59 -5.41 1.16
C TYR A 374 -21.40 -4.29 0.15
N THR A 375 -21.61 -4.52 -1.15
CA THR A 375 -21.56 -3.45 -2.17
C THR A 375 -22.91 -2.79 -2.43
N ALA A 376 -24.02 -3.33 -1.92
CA ALA A 376 -25.38 -2.78 -2.12
C ALA A 376 -25.65 -1.42 -1.46
N HIS A 377 -24.68 -0.83 -0.77
CA HIS A 377 -24.79 0.52 -0.22
C HIS A 377 -24.24 1.58 -1.17
N PHE A 378 -23.49 1.19 -2.20
CA PHE A 378 -23.06 2.12 -3.23
C PHE A 378 -24.26 2.56 -4.05
N SER A 379 -24.35 3.86 -4.29
CA SER A 379 -25.41 4.49 -5.10
C SER A 379 -25.45 3.95 -6.53
N GLU A 380 -24.32 3.42 -7.02
CA GLU A 380 -24.15 3.08 -8.42
C GLU A 380 -23.95 1.58 -8.69
N PRO A 381 -24.98 0.89 -9.22
CA PRO A 381 -24.93 -0.54 -9.48
C PRO A 381 -23.83 -0.96 -10.46
N VAL A 382 -23.43 -0.07 -11.38
CA VAL A 382 -22.42 -0.39 -12.40
C VAL A 382 -21.06 -0.70 -11.78
N PHE A 383 -20.65 0.03 -10.73
CA PHE A 383 -19.40 -0.29 -10.03
C PHE A 383 -19.40 -1.72 -9.50
N SER A 384 -20.44 -2.08 -8.75
CA SER A 384 -20.56 -3.42 -8.18
C SER A 384 -20.58 -4.50 -9.27
N ARG A 385 -21.26 -4.24 -10.41
CA ARG A 385 -21.37 -5.19 -11.53
C ARG A 385 -20.04 -5.37 -12.26
N ALA A 386 -19.35 -4.28 -12.60
CA ALA A 386 -18.05 -4.30 -13.27
C ALA A 386 -17.00 -5.00 -12.39
N MET A 387 -16.95 -4.67 -11.11
CA MET A 387 -16.03 -5.30 -10.16
C MET A 387 -16.35 -6.78 -9.97
N ARG A 388 -17.63 -7.17 -9.93
CA ARG A 388 -18.01 -8.59 -9.83
C ARG A 388 -17.65 -9.37 -11.09
N TYR A 389 -17.91 -8.79 -12.26
CA TYR A 389 -17.54 -9.37 -13.54
C TYR A 389 -16.03 -9.64 -13.62
N TRP A 390 -15.21 -8.63 -13.31
CA TRP A 390 -13.76 -8.77 -13.31
C TRP A 390 -13.30 -9.84 -12.31
N CYS A 391 -13.80 -9.82 -11.07
CA CYS A 391 -13.46 -10.83 -10.06
C CYS A 391 -13.73 -12.26 -10.57
N ASN A 392 -14.92 -12.50 -11.13
CA ASN A 392 -15.28 -13.82 -11.66
C ASN A 392 -14.36 -14.22 -12.83
N LYS A 393 -14.07 -13.31 -13.77
CA LYS A 393 -13.17 -13.61 -14.90
C LYS A 393 -11.74 -13.87 -14.47
N LEU A 394 -11.24 -13.17 -13.47
CA LEU A 394 -9.91 -13.43 -12.93
C LEU A 394 -9.84 -14.81 -12.25
N LYS A 395 -10.91 -15.21 -11.54
CA LYS A 395 -11.01 -16.57 -10.97
C LYS A 395 -11.09 -17.68 -12.00
N GLU A 396 -11.86 -17.48 -13.07
CA GLU A 396 -11.89 -18.42 -14.19
C GLU A 396 -10.46 -18.64 -14.74
N VAL A 397 -9.66 -17.57 -14.87
CA VAL A 397 -8.25 -17.68 -15.32
C VAL A 397 -7.36 -18.36 -14.28
N TYR A 398 -7.56 -18.12 -12.99
CA TYR A 398 -6.89 -18.90 -11.93
C TYR A 398 -7.20 -20.39 -12.07
N GLU A 399 -8.49 -20.76 -12.12
CA GLU A 399 -8.94 -22.15 -12.26
C GLU A 399 -8.37 -22.82 -13.51
N GLU A 400 -8.38 -22.15 -14.66
CA GLU A 400 -7.76 -22.64 -15.90
C GLU A 400 -6.25 -22.84 -15.75
N SER A 401 -5.54 -21.88 -15.14
CA SER A 401 -4.11 -22.01 -14.87
C SER A 401 -3.77 -23.21 -13.99
N TYR A 402 -4.66 -23.56 -13.07
CA TYR A 402 -4.52 -24.75 -12.24
C TYR A 402 -4.78 -26.04 -13.00
N MET A 403 -5.86 -26.09 -13.78
CA MET A 403 -6.19 -27.27 -14.61
C MET A 403 -5.11 -27.60 -15.62
N GLU A 404 -4.47 -26.58 -16.20
CA GLU A 404 -3.38 -26.75 -17.18
C GLU A 404 -1.99 -26.85 -16.53
N ASN A 405 -1.90 -26.71 -15.20
CA ASN A 405 -0.64 -26.74 -14.44
C ASN A 405 0.35 -25.63 -14.87
N GLU A 406 -0.19 -24.50 -15.30
CA GLU A 406 0.48 -23.29 -15.80
C GLU A 406 0.28 -22.09 -14.85
N PHE A 407 0.20 -22.34 -13.54
CA PHE A 407 -0.05 -21.32 -12.49
C PHE A 407 1.22 -20.71 -11.88
N VAL A 408 2.39 -21.30 -12.16
CA VAL A 408 3.70 -20.76 -11.76
C VAL A 408 4.24 -19.79 -12.81
N GLU A 409 4.19 -20.22 -14.08
CA GLU A 409 4.57 -19.42 -15.24
C GLU A 409 3.31 -19.21 -16.08
N ILE A 410 2.67 -18.06 -15.90
CA ILE A 410 1.41 -17.74 -16.56
C ILE A 410 1.67 -17.49 -18.05
N PRO A 411 1.06 -18.27 -18.96
CA PRO A 411 1.19 -18.04 -20.38
C PRO A 411 0.58 -16.71 -20.78
N ILE A 412 1.10 -16.14 -21.87
CA ILE A 412 0.63 -14.86 -22.38
C ILE A 412 -0.87 -14.87 -22.74
N SER A 413 -1.41 -16.01 -23.18
CA SER A 413 -2.85 -16.19 -23.47
C SER A 413 -3.72 -15.96 -22.23
N PHE A 414 -3.33 -16.52 -21.07
CA PHE A 414 -4.04 -16.34 -19.81
C PHE A 414 -3.91 -14.91 -19.30
N LEU A 415 -2.72 -14.32 -19.42
CA LEU A 415 -2.53 -12.91 -19.11
C LEU A 415 -3.44 -12.02 -19.97
N HIS A 416 -3.50 -12.24 -21.29
CA HIS A 416 -4.38 -11.49 -22.19
C HIS A 416 -5.85 -11.65 -21.82
N LYS A 417 -6.29 -12.86 -21.47
CA LYS A 417 -7.67 -13.13 -21.03
C LYS A 417 -8.01 -12.37 -19.75
N ALA A 418 -7.17 -12.45 -18.72
CA ALA A 418 -7.35 -11.71 -17.48
C ALA A 418 -7.32 -10.19 -17.69
N ARG A 419 -6.39 -9.71 -18.54
CA ARG A 419 -6.25 -8.29 -18.87
C ARG A 419 -7.45 -7.74 -19.65
N SER A 420 -8.03 -8.52 -20.55
CA SER A 420 -9.23 -8.16 -21.29
C SER A 420 -10.39 -7.85 -20.34
N ALA A 421 -10.65 -8.73 -19.37
CA ALA A 421 -11.69 -8.52 -18.37
C ALA A 421 -11.42 -7.29 -17.47
N GLN A 422 -10.16 -7.06 -17.10
CA GLN A 422 -9.77 -5.83 -16.37
C GLN A 422 -10.08 -4.58 -17.20
N ARG A 423 -9.71 -4.56 -18.49
CA ARG A 423 -9.93 -3.40 -19.37
C ARG A 423 -11.42 -3.11 -19.51
N GLU A 424 -12.23 -4.13 -19.79
CA GLU A 424 -13.69 -3.99 -19.91
C GLU A 424 -14.33 -3.42 -18.64
N ALA A 425 -13.90 -3.90 -17.46
CA ALA A 425 -14.38 -3.37 -16.20
C ALA A 425 -13.97 -1.90 -16.01
N LEU A 426 -12.70 -1.56 -16.23
CA LEU A 426 -12.21 -0.17 -16.09
C LEU A 426 -12.86 0.78 -17.11
N ASP A 427 -13.14 0.33 -18.33
CA ASP A 427 -13.86 1.11 -19.34
C ASP A 427 -15.30 1.38 -18.90
N ALA A 428 -15.99 0.37 -18.35
CA ALA A 428 -17.32 0.56 -17.77
C ALA A 428 -17.32 1.55 -16.60
N LEU A 429 -16.30 1.49 -15.73
CA LEU A 429 -16.13 2.48 -14.65
C LEU A 429 -15.84 3.88 -15.20
N SER A 430 -14.99 3.99 -16.21
CA SER A 430 -14.63 5.25 -16.87
C SER A 430 -15.86 5.92 -17.47
N GLU A 431 -16.68 5.17 -18.21
CA GLU A 431 -17.88 5.71 -18.85
C GLU A 431 -18.89 6.25 -17.83
N VAL A 432 -19.13 5.50 -16.76
CA VAL A 432 -20.07 5.91 -15.72
C VAL A 432 -19.55 7.09 -14.90
N THR A 433 -18.22 7.23 -14.75
CA THR A 433 -17.61 8.30 -13.95
C THR A 433 -17.49 9.65 -14.65
N LYS A 434 -17.64 9.71 -15.98
CA LYS A 434 -17.65 10.97 -16.74
C LYS A 434 -18.72 11.96 -16.26
N ASN A 435 -19.83 11.45 -15.75
CA ASN A 435 -20.96 12.27 -15.30
C ASN A 435 -20.93 12.58 -13.79
N TYR A 436 -19.88 12.17 -13.07
CA TYR A 436 -19.74 12.48 -11.65
C TYR A 436 -18.80 13.65 -11.40
N HIS A 437 -19.40 14.77 -11.02
CA HIS A 437 -18.69 15.99 -10.65
C HIS A 437 -18.60 16.20 -9.13
N SER A 438 -19.29 15.38 -8.33
CA SER A 438 -19.24 15.46 -6.88
C SER A 438 -17.85 15.07 -6.37
N GLU A 439 -17.29 15.91 -5.49
CA GLU A 439 -16.05 15.59 -4.79
C GLU A 439 -16.24 14.39 -3.87
N LEU A 440 -15.20 13.57 -3.74
CA LEU A 440 -15.13 12.44 -2.84
C LEU A 440 -14.47 12.86 -1.54
N ARG A 441 -15.08 12.47 -0.43
CA ARG A 441 -14.50 12.58 0.91
C ARG A 441 -14.12 11.19 1.39
N ASN A 442 -13.13 11.12 2.28
CA ASN A 442 -12.81 9.84 2.88
C ASN A 442 -13.83 9.50 3.95
N LEU A 443 -14.13 8.20 4.08
CA LEU A 443 -15.14 7.71 5.02
C LEU A 443 -14.90 8.21 6.46
N TRP A 444 -13.65 8.23 6.92
CA TRP A 444 -13.28 8.70 8.26
C TRP A 444 -13.38 10.21 8.47
N GLU A 445 -13.34 11.02 7.41
CA GLU A 445 -13.54 12.47 7.52
C GLU A 445 -15.00 12.81 7.88
N LEU A 446 -15.91 11.85 7.68
CA LEU A 446 -17.35 12.01 7.88
C LEU A 446 -17.87 11.29 9.11
N MET A 447 -17.01 10.56 9.81
CA MET A 447 -17.38 9.91 11.05
C MET A 447 -17.13 10.89 12.21
N PRO A 448 -18.11 11.07 13.11
CA PRO A 448 -17.86 11.87 14.31
C PRO A 448 -16.68 11.25 15.07
N LEU A 449 -15.70 12.09 15.43
CA LEU A 449 -14.71 11.73 16.42
C LEU A 449 -15.47 11.33 17.70
N PRO A 450 -15.20 10.19 18.33
CA PRO A 450 -15.79 9.93 19.64
C PRO A 450 -15.41 11.10 20.55
N ASP A 451 -16.42 11.73 21.14
CA ASP A 451 -16.25 12.89 22.01
C ASP A 451 -15.09 12.62 22.97
N THR A 452 -14.03 13.43 22.88
CA THR A 452 -13.11 13.58 24.00
C THR A 452 -13.98 13.89 25.21
N PRO A 453 -13.84 13.19 26.35
CA PRO A 453 -14.64 13.50 27.52
C PRO A 453 -14.32 14.92 27.97
N GLU A 454 -15.12 15.87 27.50
CA GLU A 454 -15.12 17.23 28.01
C GLU A 454 -15.45 17.12 29.49
N THR A 455 -14.57 17.69 30.29
CA THR A 455 -14.75 17.99 31.69
C THR A 455 -16.18 18.48 31.93
N GLN A 456 -17.03 17.60 32.48
CA GLN A 456 -18.28 18.03 33.07
C GLN A 456 -17.92 18.98 34.20
N SER A 457 -18.13 20.28 33.93
CA SER A 457 -18.25 21.26 34.99
C SER A 457 -19.40 20.83 35.88
N GLU A 458 -19.09 20.63 37.16
CA GLU A 458 -20.08 20.54 38.21
C GLU A 458 -20.96 21.78 38.14
N ASN A 459 -22.24 21.59 37.82
CA ASN A 459 -23.31 22.43 38.32
C ASN A 459 -24.56 21.56 38.44
N GLY A 460 -24.92 21.27 39.68
CA GLY A 460 -26.13 20.54 40.01
C GLY A 460 -27.38 21.36 39.70
N ASN A 461 -28.42 20.66 39.26
CA ASN A 461 -29.74 20.78 39.88
C ASN A 461 -30.68 19.66 39.42
N ASN A 462 -31.18 18.94 40.43
CA ASN A 462 -32.47 18.25 40.59
C ASN A 462 -33.46 18.23 39.42
N ASP A 463 -33.92 17.04 39.05
CA ASP A 463 -35.23 16.46 39.45
C ASP A 463 -35.96 15.70 38.32
N SER A 464 -36.68 14.66 38.76
CA SER A 464 -37.78 13.95 38.11
C SER A 464 -37.46 12.99 36.95
N GLY A 465 -37.80 11.73 37.20
CA GLY A 465 -37.50 10.60 36.34
C GLY A 465 -38.55 10.29 35.28
N SER A 466 -38.15 9.42 34.36
CA SER A 466 -39.05 8.45 33.75
C SER A 466 -38.24 7.26 33.25
N LYS A 467 -38.58 6.09 33.81
CA LYS A 467 -38.11 4.77 33.42
C LYS A 467 -38.70 4.41 32.06
N LEU A 468 -37.90 3.92 31.12
CA LEU A 468 -38.38 2.99 30.09
C LEU A 468 -37.38 1.86 29.85
N ARG A 469 -37.97 0.67 29.80
CA ARG A 469 -37.45 -0.69 29.94
C ARG A 469 -36.72 -1.15 28.66
N ALA A 470 -35.63 -1.91 28.83
CA ALA A 470 -35.09 -2.79 27.80
C ALA A 470 -35.91 -4.11 27.74
N PRO A 471 -36.09 -4.75 26.58
CA PRO A 471 -36.69 -6.08 26.50
C PRO A 471 -35.65 -7.19 26.76
N GLU A 472 -36.05 -8.16 27.58
CA GLU A 472 -35.31 -9.38 27.91
C GLU A 472 -35.25 -10.35 26.72
N GLY A 473 -34.07 -10.93 26.48
CA GLY A 473 -33.87 -12.08 25.58
C GLY A 473 -33.97 -13.41 26.34
N PRO A 474 -34.22 -14.55 25.66
CA PRO A 474 -34.59 -15.80 26.32
C PRO A 474 -33.38 -16.56 26.89
N GLU A 475 -33.56 -17.09 28.11
CA GLU A 475 -32.62 -17.94 28.84
C GLU A 475 -32.47 -19.34 28.21
N LEU A 476 -31.21 -19.73 27.93
CA LEU A 476 -30.82 -21.09 27.61
C LEU A 476 -30.57 -21.89 28.91
N LYS A 477 -31.50 -22.78 29.26
CA LYS A 477 -31.33 -23.76 30.36
C LYS A 477 -30.28 -24.82 30.00
N LYS A 478 -29.16 -24.80 30.73
CA LYS A 478 -28.18 -25.91 30.80
C LYS A 478 -28.74 -27.02 31.71
N GLN A 479 -29.04 -28.19 31.15
CA GLN A 479 -29.19 -29.42 31.93
C GLN A 479 -27.82 -30.08 32.09
N ARG A 480 -27.36 -30.17 33.35
CA ARG A 480 -26.26 -31.03 33.80
C ARG A 480 -26.85 -32.39 34.14
N ASN A 481 -26.39 -33.45 33.46
CA ASN A 481 -26.53 -34.81 33.97
C ASN A 481 -25.16 -35.24 34.51
N ALA A 482 -25.10 -35.40 35.83
CA ALA A 482 -24.09 -36.18 36.52
C ALA A 482 -24.87 -37.06 37.49
N ASN A 483 -24.88 -38.37 37.25
CA ASN A 483 -25.11 -39.36 38.28
C ASN A 483 -24.05 -40.44 38.11
N ASN A 484 -23.45 -40.76 39.23
CA ASN A 484 -22.30 -41.61 39.42
C ASN A 484 -22.72 -42.66 40.47
N VAL A 485 -22.21 -43.90 40.32
CA VAL A 485 -22.15 -44.98 41.33
C VAL A 485 -23.51 -45.68 41.60
N ASP A 486 -23.66 -47.01 41.59
CA ASP A 486 -22.77 -48.16 41.87
C ASP A 486 -22.55 -49.14 40.71
#